data_AF-A0A945F3E7-F1
#
_entry.id   AF-A0A945F3E7-F1
#
_cell.length_a   1.000
_cell.length_b   1.000
_cell.length_c   1.000
_cell.angle_alpha   90.00
_cell.angle_beta   90.00
_cell.angle_gamma   90.00
#
_symmetry.space_group_name_H-M   'P 1'
#
loop_
_entity.id
_entity.type
_entity.pdbx_description
1 polymer ?
#
loop_
_entity_poly.entity_id
_entity_poly.type
_entity_poly.pdbx_seq_one_letter_code
_entity_poly.pdbx_strand_id
1 'polypeptide(L)'
;MTTTPREDGTTEGQPIAEVVAAVDPAVTVQNSAIRNDTGSEAVETLDKLTADASLEEMAERIPEVAAMFEMDQRSDYHSLVLDAHTRELGRNLLEDPFIANHPKRDFIALAGKLHDTGKTSPNGQQIHPRDPEKRQYVGHADVSARIASRVIDEHFVGINEEDKALIVGLVSLHAAALTLVKNFSENNEPNGKNLGAYDRFVAKVEAIPISMSLEERMKIVFAINRADKLGGWNSESPEDDPKVQEIKERAAQMLEGLEELHKALPTLIEAINKRRLGKKENDEKVPKAERKGDTGAGIKYDKSTGEYSVVGSRLSKKKKMATVLSPAQTDLVIQNLDSLGVPPQQQGVFEKALREGGLAGLGKARLGKYIGAVKRLVSEQ
;
A
#
# COMPACT_ATOMS: atom_id res chain seq x y z
N MET A 1 49.90 -19.93 14.99
CA MET A 1 49.51 -19.29 16.26
C MET A 1 50.36 -18.05 16.41
N THR A 2 49.81 -16.90 16.06
CA THR A 2 50.43 -15.57 16.21
C THR A 2 49.28 -14.59 16.36
N THR A 3 49.16 -14.04 17.57
CA THR A 3 48.12 -13.13 18.04
C THR A 3 48.67 -11.71 18.11
N THR A 4 47.92 -10.73 17.59
CA THR A 4 47.64 -9.35 18.10
C THR A 4 47.36 -8.38 16.93
N PRO A 5 46.70 -7.23 17.12
CA PRO A 5 45.53 -6.94 17.96
C PRO A 5 44.41 -6.13 17.22
N ARG A 6 43.25 -6.00 17.88
CA ARG A 6 42.15 -5.07 17.55
C ARG A 6 42.52 -3.64 17.92
N GLU A 7 42.13 -2.67 17.09
CA GLU A 7 41.96 -1.28 17.48
C GLU A 7 40.50 -0.87 17.25
N ASP A 8 39.85 -0.53 18.35
CA ASP A 8 38.55 0.12 18.43
C ASP A 8 38.79 1.63 18.39
N GLY A 9 38.07 2.33 17.52
CA GLY A 9 38.13 3.79 17.38
C GLY A 9 36.73 4.39 17.35
N THR A 10 36.15 4.56 18.54
CA THR A 10 34.94 5.36 18.78
C THR A 10 35.28 6.86 18.79
N THR A 11 34.52 7.67 18.05
CA THR A 11 34.40 9.11 18.32
C THR A 11 32.94 9.50 18.40
N GLU A 12 32.49 9.75 19.63
CA GLU A 12 31.32 10.56 19.99
C GLU A 12 31.64 12.05 19.83
N GLY A 13 30.63 12.88 19.54
CA GLY A 13 30.72 14.35 19.54
C GLY A 13 29.65 14.96 18.63
N GLN A 14 28.39 15.04 19.05
CA GLN A 14 27.72 16.16 19.74
C GLN A 14 26.63 16.80 18.83
N PRO A 15 25.55 17.35 19.42
CA PRO A 15 24.28 17.58 18.73
C PRO A 15 24.23 18.97 18.08
N ILE A 16 23.64 19.04 16.89
CA ILE A 16 23.40 20.31 16.19
C ILE A 16 22.14 20.95 16.81
N ALA A 17 22.34 22.13 17.39
CA ALA A 17 21.33 22.94 18.04
C ALA A 17 20.33 23.54 17.02
N GLU A 18 19.07 23.60 17.46
CA GLU A 18 18.00 24.42 16.88
C GLU A 18 18.44 25.88 16.70
N VAL A 19 18.23 26.42 15.51
CA VAL A 19 18.09 27.86 15.31
C VAL A 19 16.70 28.13 14.76
N VAL A 20 15.82 28.50 15.67
CA VAL A 20 14.53 29.12 15.40
C VAL A 20 14.81 30.56 14.96
N ALA A 21 14.52 30.89 13.71
CA ALA A 21 14.43 32.27 13.25
C ALA A 21 12.95 32.63 13.08
N ALA A 22 12.49 33.53 13.94
CA ALA A 22 11.19 34.15 13.91
C ALA A 22 11.02 35.02 12.65
N VAL A 23 9.84 34.97 12.03
CA VAL A 23 9.37 36.01 11.10
C VAL A 23 8.00 36.46 11.58
N ASP A 24 7.92 37.74 11.90
CA ASP A 24 6.75 38.49 12.38
C ASP A 24 5.68 38.60 11.27
N PRO A 25 4.37 38.60 11.59
CA PRO A 25 3.30 38.62 10.60
C PRO A 25 2.83 40.05 10.30
N ALA A 26 2.16 40.19 9.15
CA ALA A 26 1.34 41.31 8.68
C ALA A 26 2.05 42.37 7.82
N VAL A 27 1.84 42.28 6.51
CA VAL A 27 1.26 43.38 5.73
C VAL A 27 0.32 42.77 4.68
N THR A 28 -0.99 42.97 4.86
CA THR A 28 -2.00 42.82 3.81
C THR A 28 -2.28 44.21 3.26
N VAL A 29 -2.06 44.44 1.96
CA VAL A 29 -2.74 45.52 1.21
C VAL A 29 -3.08 44.99 -0.19
N GLN A 30 -4.38 45.05 -0.50
CA GLN A 30 -4.98 44.76 -1.79
C GLN A 30 -4.89 45.96 -2.76
N ASN A 31 -5.07 45.62 -4.05
CA ASN A 31 -5.44 46.47 -5.20
C ASN A 31 -4.28 47.31 -5.81
N SER A 32 -4.09 47.43 -7.12
CA SER A 32 -4.95 47.18 -8.28
C SER A 32 -4.08 47.26 -9.54
N ALA A 33 -4.55 46.65 -10.63
CA ALA A 33 -3.95 46.63 -11.96
C ALA A 33 -3.40 47.98 -12.45
N ILE A 34 -2.24 47.95 -13.13
CA ILE A 34 -1.89 48.71 -14.35
C ILE A 34 -0.73 47.97 -15.05
N ARG A 35 -0.83 47.95 -16.39
CA ARG A 35 -0.03 47.21 -17.37
C ARG A 35 1.41 47.70 -17.54
N ASN A 36 2.22 46.75 -18.01
CA ASN A 36 3.39 46.83 -18.90
C ASN A 36 4.52 47.78 -18.52
N ASP A 37 5.65 47.20 -18.09
CA ASP A 37 6.89 47.42 -18.84
C ASP A 37 7.81 46.20 -18.75
N THR A 38 8.41 45.90 -19.89
CA THR A 38 9.25 44.73 -20.19
C THR A 38 10.61 44.80 -19.51
N GLY A 39 10.97 43.76 -18.75
CA GLY A 39 12.29 43.64 -18.13
C GLY A 39 12.59 42.26 -17.57
N SER A 40 12.96 41.33 -18.45
CA SER A 40 13.95 40.27 -18.16
C SER A 40 13.74 39.36 -16.93
N GLU A 41 12.65 38.57 -16.90
CA GLU A 41 12.59 37.29 -16.18
C GLU A 41 12.28 36.09 -17.13
N ALA A 42 12.27 36.32 -18.45
CA ALA A 42 11.79 35.37 -19.44
C ALA A 42 12.89 34.53 -20.14
N VAL A 43 14.05 34.32 -19.52
CA VAL A 43 15.18 33.60 -20.17
C VAL A 43 15.62 32.31 -19.45
N GLU A 44 15.10 31.99 -18.25
CA GLU A 44 15.47 30.74 -17.54
C GLU A 44 14.48 29.57 -17.72
N THR A 45 13.34 29.79 -18.38
CA THR A 45 12.29 28.75 -18.57
C THR A 45 12.42 27.95 -19.86
N LEU A 46 13.36 28.27 -20.75
CA LEU A 46 13.43 27.69 -22.10
C LEU A 46 14.13 26.31 -22.17
N ASP A 47 14.72 25.82 -21.08
CA ASP A 47 15.47 24.54 -21.10
C ASP A 47 14.92 23.45 -20.14
N LYS A 48 13.73 23.66 -19.58
CA LYS A 48 13.09 22.66 -18.71
C LYS A 48 12.18 21.71 -19.50
N LEU A 49 12.19 20.45 -19.09
CA LEU A 49 11.37 19.36 -19.62
C LEU A 49 9.97 19.36 -18.99
N THR A 50 9.01 18.82 -19.73
CA THR A 50 7.65 18.52 -19.24
C THR A 50 7.54 17.03 -18.90
N ALA A 51 6.49 16.62 -18.18
CA ALA A 51 6.35 15.23 -17.72
C ALA A 51 6.26 14.19 -18.85
N ASP A 52 5.86 14.62 -20.05
CA ASP A 52 5.77 13.80 -21.26
C ASP A 52 7.10 13.64 -22.01
N ALA A 53 8.17 14.37 -21.65
CA ALA A 53 9.48 14.30 -22.29
C ALA A 53 9.99 12.87 -22.49
N SER A 54 10.46 12.55 -23.69
CA SER A 54 11.01 11.24 -24.07
C SER A 54 12.27 10.90 -23.28
N LEU A 55 12.65 9.61 -23.27
CA LEU A 55 13.86 9.17 -22.58
C LEU A 55 15.13 9.77 -23.22
N GLU A 56 15.09 9.98 -24.54
CA GLU A 56 16.14 10.61 -25.34
C GLU A 56 16.30 12.10 -24.98
N GLU A 57 15.19 12.86 -24.97
CA GLU A 57 15.21 14.27 -24.54
C GLU A 57 15.71 14.42 -23.09
N MET A 58 15.34 13.46 -22.22
CA MET A 58 15.86 13.40 -20.86
C MET A 58 17.37 13.11 -20.85
N ALA A 59 17.85 12.16 -21.64
CA ALA A 59 19.27 11.79 -21.71
C ALA A 59 20.17 12.93 -22.20
N GLU A 60 19.67 13.81 -23.07
CA GLU A 60 20.42 14.98 -23.53
C GLU A 60 20.73 15.99 -22.42
N ARG A 61 19.95 15.97 -21.33
CA ARG A 61 20.00 17.01 -20.27
C ARG A 61 20.31 16.46 -18.88
N ILE A 62 20.01 15.18 -18.64
CA ILE A 62 20.07 14.55 -17.32
C ILE A 62 21.14 13.45 -17.37
N PRO A 63 22.33 13.66 -16.76
CA PRO A 63 23.44 12.71 -16.81
C PRO A 63 23.08 11.31 -16.32
N GLU A 64 22.23 11.18 -15.29
CA GLU A 64 21.80 9.88 -14.78
C GLU A 64 20.96 9.09 -15.78
N VAL A 65 20.20 9.79 -16.62
CA VAL A 65 19.41 9.17 -17.69
C VAL A 65 20.31 8.82 -18.87
N ALA A 66 21.27 9.67 -19.22
CA ALA A 66 22.29 9.35 -20.23
C ALA A 66 23.06 8.06 -19.87
N ALA A 67 23.44 7.91 -18.60
CA ALA A 67 24.13 6.72 -18.11
C ALA A 67 23.29 5.42 -18.25
N MET A 68 21.96 5.50 -18.36
CA MET A 68 21.11 4.33 -18.61
C MET A 68 21.34 3.74 -20.00
N PHE A 69 21.67 4.56 -21.00
CA PHE A 69 21.95 4.12 -22.37
C PHE A 69 23.28 3.37 -22.49
N GLU A 70 24.21 3.61 -21.56
CA GLU A 70 25.51 2.97 -21.52
C GLU A 70 25.53 1.70 -20.64
N MET A 71 24.47 1.50 -19.85
CA MET A 71 24.42 0.47 -18.83
C MET A 71 23.86 -0.85 -19.36
N ASP A 72 24.68 -1.88 -19.34
CA ASP A 72 24.23 -3.24 -19.58
C ASP A 72 23.63 -3.84 -18.30
N GLN A 73 22.35 -4.20 -18.35
CA GLN A 73 21.64 -4.88 -17.25
C GLN A 73 21.20 -6.30 -17.60
N ARG A 74 21.59 -6.81 -18.77
CA ARG A 74 21.27 -8.18 -19.17
C ARG A 74 21.73 -9.15 -18.08
N SER A 75 20.84 -10.07 -17.73
CA SER A 75 20.95 -10.95 -16.56
C SER A 75 19.93 -12.09 -16.67
N ASP A 76 19.84 -12.95 -15.66
CA ASP A 76 18.82 -14.00 -15.53
C ASP A 76 17.37 -13.46 -15.40
N TYR A 77 17.21 -12.13 -15.36
CA TYR A 77 15.93 -11.45 -15.21
C TYR A 77 15.61 -10.49 -16.37
N HIS A 78 16.59 -10.15 -17.20
CA HIS A 78 16.44 -9.18 -18.30
C HIS A 78 17.24 -9.62 -19.51
N SER A 79 16.61 -9.63 -20.69
CA SER A 79 17.30 -9.78 -21.98
C SER A 79 17.73 -8.45 -22.60
N LEU A 80 17.26 -7.34 -22.02
CA LEU A 80 17.46 -5.97 -22.51
C LEU A 80 18.54 -5.21 -21.73
N VAL A 81 19.10 -4.18 -22.36
CA VAL A 81 19.93 -3.16 -21.71
C VAL A 81 19.08 -2.16 -20.90
N LEU A 82 19.77 -1.30 -20.13
CA LEU A 82 19.26 -0.14 -19.39
C LEU A 82 17.97 0.51 -19.90
N ASP A 83 18.20 1.28 -20.96
CA ASP A 83 17.26 2.14 -21.65
C ASP A 83 16.17 1.35 -22.38
N ALA A 84 16.51 0.26 -23.06
CA ALA A 84 15.55 -0.58 -23.79
C ALA A 84 14.47 -1.16 -22.85
N HIS A 85 14.87 -1.69 -21.69
CA HIS A 85 13.94 -2.12 -20.63
C HIS A 85 13.05 -0.97 -20.15
N THR A 86 13.65 0.21 -19.92
CA THR A 86 12.91 1.38 -19.44
C THR A 86 11.88 1.86 -20.46
N ARG A 87 12.18 1.79 -21.76
CA ARG A 87 11.21 2.06 -22.83
C ARG A 87 10.08 1.04 -22.85
N GLU A 88 10.39 -0.25 -22.73
CA GLU A 88 9.36 -1.30 -22.68
C GLU A 88 8.47 -1.18 -21.44
N LEU A 89 9.04 -0.88 -20.28
CA LEU A 89 8.27 -0.55 -19.08
C LEU A 89 7.34 0.62 -19.38
N GLY A 90 7.86 1.72 -19.92
CA GLY A 90 7.05 2.89 -20.29
C GLY A 90 5.89 2.54 -21.23
N ARG A 91 6.14 1.74 -22.27
CA ARG A 91 5.12 1.27 -23.22
C ARG A 91 4.05 0.43 -22.50
N ASN A 92 4.46 -0.61 -21.77
CA ASN A 92 3.55 -1.49 -21.05
C ASN A 92 2.73 -0.73 -19.98
N LEU A 93 3.33 0.27 -19.32
CA LEU A 93 2.67 1.08 -18.33
C LEU A 93 1.59 1.99 -18.93
N LEU A 94 1.84 2.53 -20.12
CA LEU A 94 0.87 3.36 -20.85
C LEU A 94 -0.25 2.53 -21.49
N GLU A 95 -0.02 1.24 -21.74
CA GLU A 95 -1.02 0.27 -22.21
C GLU A 95 -1.86 -0.32 -21.07
N ASP A 96 -1.45 -0.18 -19.81
CA ASP A 96 -2.23 -0.63 -18.66
C ASP A 96 -3.60 0.10 -18.64
N PRO A 97 -4.74 -0.60 -18.67
CA PRO A 97 -6.07 0.02 -18.81
C PRO A 97 -6.41 1.03 -17.71
N PHE A 98 -5.89 0.80 -16.50
CA PHE A 98 -6.10 1.70 -15.38
C PHE A 98 -5.27 2.98 -15.54
N ILE A 99 -4.01 2.86 -15.98
CA ILE A 99 -3.10 4.00 -16.18
C ILE A 99 -3.45 4.82 -17.42
N ALA A 100 -3.83 4.16 -18.52
CA ALA A 100 -4.17 4.80 -19.79
C ALA A 100 -5.24 5.90 -19.65
N ASN A 101 -6.16 5.73 -18.68
CA ASN A 101 -7.26 6.66 -18.42
C ASN A 101 -7.06 7.50 -17.13
N HIS A 102 -5.89 7.39 -16.49
CA HIS A 102 -5.65 8.02 -15.20
C HIS A 102 -5.30 9.53 -15.36
N PRO A 103 -5.85 10.44 -14.54
CA PRO A 103 -5.58 11.88 -14.66
C PRO A 103 -4.11 12.26 -14.38
N LYS A 104 -3.36 11.39 -13.70
CA LYS A 104 -1.93 11.54 -13.41
C LYS A 104 -1.04 10.68 -14.32
N ARG A 105 -1.54 10.23 -15.48
CA ARG A 105 -0.87 9.30 -16.41
C ARG A 105 0.57 9.72 -16.72
N ASP A 106 0.81 10.98 -17.06
CA ASP A 106 2.13 11.43 -17.50
C ASP A 106 3.15 11.47 -16.35
N PHE A 107 2.70 11.80 -15.13
CA PHE A 107 3.54 11.71 -13.92
C PHE A 107 3.86 10.26 -13.55
N ILE A 108 2.91 9.34 -13.74
CA ILE A 108 3.13 7.91 -13.54
C ILE A 108 4.13 7.37 -14.58
N ALA A 109 4.01 7.81 -15.83
CA ALA A 109 4.95 7.47 -16.90
C ALA A 109 6.35 8.03 -16.62
N LEU A 110 6.46 9.26 -16.10
CA LEU A 110 7.73 9.84 -15.68
C LEU A 110 8.37 9.04 -14.53
N ALA A 111 7.58 8.57 -13.57
CA ALA A 111 8.08 7.64 -12.54
C ALA A 111 8.65 6.35 -13.15
N GLY A 112 7.98 5.82 -14.18
CA GLY A 112 8.48 4.68 -14.96
C GLY A 112 9.82 4.97 -15.65
N LYS A 113 10.02 6.16 -16.22
CA LYS A 113 11.31 6.54 -16.85
C LYS A 113 12.44 6.68 -15.83
N LEU A 114 12.13 7.07 -14.59
CA LEU A 114 13.12 7.33 -13.53
C LEU A 114 13.35 6.15 -12.57
N HIS A 115 12.55 5.08 -12.67
CA HIS A 115 12.48 4.01 -11.66
C HIS A 115 13.84 3.39 -11.30
N ASP A 116 14.72 3.24 -12.29
CA ASP A 116 16.00 2.55 -12.19
C ASP A 116 17.24 3.44 -12.34
N THR A 117 17.07 4.77 -12.29
CA THR A 117 18.21 5.71 -12.30
C THR A 117 19.22 5.45 -11.19
N GLY A 118 18.83 4.83 -10.09
CA GLY A 118 19.73 4.41 -9.02
C GLY A 118 20.68 3.27 -9.39
N LYS A 119 20.40 2.49 -10.44
CA LYS A 119 21.31 1.43 -10.94
C LYS A 119 22.55 2.01 -11.61
N THR A 120 22.47 3.21 -12.19
CA THR A 120 23.60 3.91 -12.84
C THR A 120 24.47 4.67 -11.82
N SER A 121 23.97 4.84 -10.60
CA SER A 121 24.71 5.53 -9.53
C SER A 121 25.85 4.68 -8.98
N PRO A 122 27.02 5.28 -8.69
CA PRO A 122 28.09 4.61 -7.93
C PRO A 122 27.64 4.10 -6.56
N ASN A 123 26.56 4.68 -6.01
CA ASN A 123 25.96 4.29 -4.74
C ASN A 123 25.01 3.08 -4.86
N GLY A 124 24.64 2.68 -6.07
CA GLY A 124 23.90 1.44 -6.32
C GLY A 124 24.83 0.24 -6.16
N GLN A 125 24.71 -0.49 -5.05
CA GLN A 125 25.59 -1.63 -4.80
C GLN A 125 25.18 -2.85 -5.62
N GLN A 126 25.98 -3.19 -6.64
CA GLN A 126 25.84 -4.44 -7.37
C GLN A 126 26.25 -5.62 -6.46
N ILE A 127 25.33 -6.58 -6.25
CA ILE A 127 25.56 -7.77 -5.40
C ILE A 127 26.60 -8.70 -6.02
N HIS A 128 26.56 -8.82 -7.35
CA HIS A 128 27.39 -9.72 -8.12
C HIS A 128 28.22 -8.95 -9.16
N PRO A 129 29.26 -8.19 -8.74
CA PRO A 129 30.02 -7.33 -9.64
C PRO A 129 30.86 -8.10 -10.68
N ARG A 130 31.08 -9.39 -10.45
CA ARG A 130 31.91 -10.26 -11.31
C ARG A 130 31.13 -11.26 -12.15
N ASP A 131 29.83 -11.40 -11.88
CA ASP A 131 28.97 -12.35 -12.58
C ASP A 131 27.94 -11.54 -13.39
N PRO A 132 28.18 -11.33 -14.69
CA PRO A 132 27.29 -10.54 -15.53
C PRO A 132 25.90 -11.17 -15.67
N GLU A 133 25.75 -12.47 -15.40
CA GLU A 133 24.44 -13.13 -15.47
C GLU A 133 23.57 -12.84 -14.24
N LYS A 134 24.19 -12.45 -13.12
CA LYS A 134 23.51 -12.22 -11.84
C LYS A 134 23.47 -10.76 -11.42
N ARG A 135 23.47 -9.82 -12.36
CA ARG A 135 23.36 -8.38 -12.05
C ARG A 135 22.11 -8.12 -11.19
N GLN A 136 22.35 -7.74 -9.94
CA GLN A 136 21.33 -7.37 -8.94
C GLN A 136 21.85 -6.18 -8.14
N TYR A 137 20.96 -5.26 -7.77
CA TYR A 137 21.31 -4.00 -7.12
C TYR A 137 20.53 -3.84 -5.82
N VAL A 138 21.22 -3.74 -4.69
CA VAL A 138 20.58 -3.49 -3.38
C VAL A 138 20.46 -2.00 -3.16
N GLY A 139 19.29 -1.57 -2.68
CA GLY A 139 19.04 -0.17 -2.33
C GLY A 139 18.89 0.78 -3.52
N HIS A 140 18.93 0.28 -4.76
CA HIS A 140 18.82 1.15 -5.95
C HIS A 140 17.50 1.92 -5.97
N ALA A 141 16.39 1.36 -5.50
CA ALA A 141 15.11 2.08 -5.43
C ALA A 141 15.17 3.36 -4.58
N ASP A 142 15.86 3.33 -3.43
CA ASP A 142 16.03 4.52 -2.57
C ASP A 142 16.99 5.53 -3.22
N VAL A 143 18.00 5.06 -3.95
CA VAL A 143 18.90 5.92 -4.73
C VAL A 143 18.15 6.56 -5.89
N SER A 144 17.36 5.79 -6.65
CA SER A 144 16.50 6.27 -7.73
C SER A 144 15.53 7.33 -7.23
N ALA A 145 14.92 7.14 -6.05
CA ALA A 145 13.97 8.12 -5.50
C ALA A 145 14.64 9.45 -5.17
N ARG A 146 15.87 9.42 -4.62
CA ARG A 146 16.66 10.64 -4.38
C ARG A 146 17.06 11.33 -5.68
N ILE A 147 17.50 10.57 -6.67
CA ILE A 147 17.83 11.10 -8.01
C ILE A 147 16.59 11.72 -8.64
N ALA A 148 15.46 11.02 -8.63
CA ALA A 148 14.19 11.50 -9.19
C ALA A 148 13.76 12.83 -8.55
N SER A 149 13.84 12.96 -7.22
CA SER A 149 13.50 14.22 -6.54
C SER A 149 14.37 15.38 -7.03
N ARG A 150 15.69 15.18 -7.13
CA ARG A 150 16.63 16.21 -7.61
C ARG A 150 16.38 16.55 -9.08
N VAL A 151 16.24 15.52 -9.91
CA VAL A 151 16.03 15.66 -11.36
C VAL A 151 14.75 16.44 -11.66
N ILE A 152 13.67 16.18 -10.93
CA ILE A 152 12.41 16.93 -11.06
C ILE A 152 12.62 18.41 -10.76
N ASP A 153 13.30 18.75 -9.67
CA ASP A 153 13.54 20.15 -9.26
C ASP A 153 14.38 20.92 -10.28
N GLU A 154 15.44 20.27 -10.75
CA GLU A 154 16.44 20.88 -11.63
C GLU A 154 15.95 21.00 -13.08
N HIS A 155 15.34 19.93 -13.61
CA HIS A 155 15.12 19.79 -15.04
C HIS A 155 13.66 19.87 -15.49
N PHE A 156 12.68 19.79 -14.58
CA PHE A 156 11.27 19.77 -14.99
C PHE A 156 10.52 21.06 -14.62
N VAL A 157 9.55 21.43 -15.47
CA VAL A 157 8.62 22.54 -15.25
C VAL A 157 7.19 22.04 -15.13
N GLY A 158 6.37 22.75 -14.34
CA GLY A 158 4.94 22.44 -14.19
C GLY A 158 4.62 21.24 -13.29
N ILE A 159 5.61 20.68 -12.60
CA ILE A 159 5.42 19.63 -11.59
C ILE A 159 5.27 20.30 -10.22
N ASN A 160 4.10 20.18 -9.61
CA ASN A 160 3.87 20.66 -8.25
C ASN A 160 4.37 19.64 -7.20
N GLU A 161 4.39 20.04 -5.92
CA GLU A 161 4.88 19.18 -4.82
C GLU A 161 4.09 17.88 -4.67
N GLU A 162 2.78 17.88 -4.94
CA GLU A 162 1.96 16.67 -4.86
C GLU A 162 2.35 15.66 -5.96
N ASP A 163 2.53 16.15 -7.19
CA ASP A 163 2.93 15.35 -8.35
C ASP A 163 4.37 14.85 -8.22
N LYS A 164 5.27 15.70 -7.72
CA LYS A 164 6.64 15.30 -7.37
C LYS A 164 6.62 14.18 -6.32
N ALA A 165 5.83 14.32 -5.26
CA ALA A 165 5.75 13.32 -4.21
C ALA A 165 5.13 11.99 -4.71
N LEU A 166 4.17 12.05 -5.66
CA LEU A 166 3.70 10.88 -6.39
C LEU A 166 4.85 10.22 -7.16
N ILE A 167 5.57 10.95 -8.01
CA ILE A 167 6.66 10.40 -8.83
C ILE A 167 7.74 9.75 -7.95
N VAL A 168 8.25 10.47 -6.96
CA VAL A 168 9.29 10.00 -6.05
C VAL A 168 8.80 8.79 -5.23
N GLY A 169 7.56 8.83 -4.75
CA GLY A 169 6.93 7.73 -4.04
C GLY A 169 6.86 6.46 -4.88
N LEU A 170 6.41 6.57 -6.14
CA LEU A 170 6.34 5.45 -7.07
C LEU A 170 7.72 4.89 -7.41
N VAL A 171 8.71 5.75 -7.66
CA VAL A 171 10.10 5.34 -7.88
C VAL A 171 10.65 4.58 -6.67
N SER A 172 10.37 5.00 -5.44
CA SER A 172 10.83 4.29 -4.24
C SER A 172 10.16 2.92 -4.03
N LEU A 173 9.01 2.68 -4.68
CA LEU A 173 8.17 1.50 -4.49
C LEU A 173 8.12 0.58 -5.73
N HIS A 174 8.83 0.91 -6.80
CA HIS A 174 8.73 0.21 -8.08
C HIS A 174 9.08 -1.29 -7.98
N ALA A 175 9.91 -1.70 -7.01
CA ALA A 175 10.25 -3.10 -6.75
C ALA A 175 9.61 -3.68 -5.48
N ALA A 176 8.87 -2.87 -4.71
CA ALA A 176 8.41 -3.25 -3.38
C ALA A 176 7.28 -4.29 -3.40
N ALA A 177 6.44 -4.31 -4.44
CA ALA A 177 5.37 -5.30 -4.56
C ALA A 177 5.92 -6.70 -4.88
N LEU A 178 7.08 -6.81 -5.54
CA LEU A 178 7.71 -8.09 -5.88
C LEU A 178 8.07 -8.91 -4.63
N THR A 179 8.45 -8.24 -3.54
CA THR A 179 8.70 -8.91 -2.26
C THR A 179 7.41 -9.52 -1.69
N LEU A 180 6.26 -8.86 -1.89
CA LEU A 180 4.97 -9.38 -1.45
C LEU A 180 4.50 -10.55 -2.31
N VAL A 181 4.74 -10.47 -3.63
CA VAL A 181 4.42 -11.55 -4.57
C VAL A 181 5.19 -12.82 -4.22
N LYS A 182 6.47 -12.70 -3.89
CA LYS A 182 7.28 -13.83 -3.42
C LYS A 182 6.69 -14.47 -2.17
N ASN A 183 6.24 -13.66 -1.20
CA ASN A 183 5.56 -14.20 -0.03
C ASN A 183 4.24 -14.89 -0.39
N PHE A 184 3.51 -14.34 -1.36
CA PHE A 184 2.27 -14.91 -1.85
C PHE A 184 2.49 -16.30 -2.45
N SER A 185 3.44 -16.42 -3.38
CA SER A 185 3.73 -17.67 -4.10
C SER A 185 4.41 -18.72 -3.22
N GLU A 186 5.35 -18.34 -2.36
CA GLU A 186 6.14 -19.29 -1.56
C GLU A 186 5.46 -19.68 -0.24
N ASN A 187 4.72 -18.76 0.40
CA ASN A 187 4.18 -18.96 1.74
C ASN A 187 2.65 -19.11 1.79
N ASN A 188 1.98 -19.14 0.64
CA ASN A 188 0.51 -19.13 0.54
C ASN A 188 -0.13 -17.94 1.30
N GLU A 189 0.62 -16.86 1.48
CA GLU A 189 0.16 -15.60 2.05
C GLU A 189 -0.75 -14.87 1.03
N PRO A 190 -1.70 -14.02 1.45
CA PRO A 190 -1.90 -13.49 2.79
C PRO A 190 -2.76 -14.39 3.70
N ASN A 191 -2.96 -15.68 3.38
CA ASN A 191 -3.74 -16.56 4.25
C ASN A 191 -3.18 -16.59 5.68
N GLY A 192 -4.06 -16.30 6.65
CA GLY A 192 -3.72 -16.29 8.06
C GLY A 192 -3.61 -14.89 8.67
N LYS A 193 -2.98 -14.83 9.84
CA LYS A 193 -2.87 -13.62 10.69
C LYS A 193 -1.54 -12.87 10.52
N ASN A 194 -0.59 -13.41 9.76
CA ASN A 194 0.72 -12.79 9.56
C ASN A 194 0.65 -11.74 8.44
N LEU A 195 0.11 -10.56 8.75
CA LEU A 195 0.01 -9.46 7.79
C LEU A 195 1.13 -8.42 7.92
N GLY A 196 2.24 -8.75 8.59
CA GLY A 196 3.27 -7.77 8.95
C GLY A 196 4.00 -7.16 7.74
N ALA A 197 4.31 -7.96 6.72
CA ALA A 197 4.94 -7.47 5.49
C ALA A 197 3.98 -6.58 4.70
N TYR A 198 2.71 -6.99 4.59
CA TYR A 198 1.66 -6.23 3.93
C TYR A 198 1.33 -4.92 4.66
N ASP A 199 1.28 -4.92 5.99
CA ASP A 199 1.05 -3.71 6.79
C ASP A 199 2.16 -2.67 6.58
N ARG A 200 3.42 -3.12 6.50
CA ARG A 200 4.56 -2.24 6.16
C ARG A 200 4.46 -1.70 4.74
N PHE A 201 4.07 -2.53 3.78
CA PHE A 201 3.90 -2.09 2.40
C PHE A 201 2.76 -1.08 2.27
N VAL A 202 1.60 -1.37 2.86
CA VAL A 202 0.45 -0.44 2.92
C VAL A 202 0.86 0.88 3.58
N ALA A 203 1.60 0.84 4.70
CA ALA A 203 2.08 2.06 5.35
C ALA A 203 2.99 2.91 4.43
N LYS A 204 3.84 2.28 3.60
CA LYS A 204 4.66 3.01 2.63
C LYS A 204 3.82 3.65 1.53
N VAL A 205 2.78 2.97 1.04
CA VAL A 205 1.88 3.50 0.01
C VAL A 205 0.98 4.61 0.56
N GLU A 206 0.53 4.48 1.81
CA GLU A 206 -0.21 5.53 2.54
C GLU A 206 0.63 6.81 2.74
N ALA A 207 1.96 6.67 2.88
CA ALA A 207 2.88 7.78 3.09
C ALA A 207 3.08 8.68 1.85
N ILE A 208 2.65 8.25 0.65
CA ILE A 208 2.67 9.10 -0.53
C ILE A 208 1.62 10.23 -0.33
N PRO A 209 2.02 11.51 -0.21
CA PRO A 209 1.14 12.59 0.27
C PRO A 209 0.26 13.17 -0.85
N ILE A 210 -0.64 12.36 -1.40
CA ILE A 210 -1.47 12.70 -2.56
C ILE A 210 -2.96 12.52 -2.28
N SER A 211 -3.83 13.30 -2.92
CA SER A 211 -5.29 13.19 -2.79
C SER A 211 -5.84 12.06 -3.66
N MET A 212 -5.48 10.81 -3.34
CA MET A 212 -6.02 9.59 -3.95
C MET A 212 -6.32 8.54 -2.88
N SER A 213 -7.30 7.67 -3.13
CA SER A 213 -7.60 6.56 -2.22
C SER A 213 -6.41 5.60 -2.12
N LEU A 214 -6.25 4.94 -0.98
CA LEU A 214 -5.20 3.92 -0.80
C LEU A 214 -5.29 2.83 -1.87
N GLU A 215 -6.50 2.42 -2.23
CA GLU A 215 -6.72 1.40 -3.27
C GLU A 215 -6.19 1.85 -4.63
N GLU A 216 -6.49 3.09 -5.05
CA GLU A 216 -5.95 3.65 -6.29
C GLU A 216 -4.42 3.73 -6.26
N ARG A 217 -3.83 4.20 -5.16
CA ARG A 217 -2.36 4.26 -5.01
C ARG A 217 -1.72 2.87 -5.15
N MET A 218 -2.32 1.86 -4.52
CA MET A 218 -1.86 0.47 -4.61
C MET A 218 -1.98 -0.07 -6.05
N LYS A 219 -3.08 0.24 -6.75
CA LYS A 219 -3.27 -0.11 -8.17
C LYS A 219 -2.18 0.50 -9.05
N ILE A 220 -1.80 1.76 -8.84
CA ILE A 220 -0.69 2.40 -9.57
C ILE A 220 0.63 1.68 -9.30
N VAL A 221 0.93 1.36 -8.03
CA VAL A 221 2.16 0.62 -7.69
C VAL A 221 2.18 -0.76 -8.37
N PHE A 222 1.06 -1.47 -8.39
CA PHE A 222 0.95 -2.75 -9.10
C PHE A 222 1.10 -2.61 -10.61
N ALA A 223 0.55 -1.55 -11.22
CA ALA A 223 0.73 -1.28 -12.65
C ALA A 223 2.21 -1.07 -13.00
N ILE A 224 2.96 -0.31 -12.20
CA ILE A 224 4.41 -0.14 -12.40
C ILE A 224 5.15 -1.47 -12.27
N ASN A 225 4.87 -2.26 -11.23
CA ASN A 225 5.53 -3.57 -11.04
C ASN A 225 5.18 -4.55 -12.18
N ARG A 226 3.96 -4.48 -12.72
CA ARG A 226 3.52 -5.28 -13.88
C ARG A 226 4.28 -4.87 -15.14
N ALA A 227 4.34 -3.56 -15.40
CA ALA A 227 5.04 -3.00 -16.56
C ALA A 227 6.56 -3.29 -16.52
N ASP A 228 7.18 -3.17 -15.34
CA ASP A 228 8.57 -3.53 -15.09
C ASP A 228 8.86 -5.00 -15.47
N LYS A 229 7.98 -5.91 -15.05
CA LYS A 229 8.13 -7.34 -15.35
C LYS A 229 7.93 -7.67 -16.82
N LEU A 230 6.98 -7.00 -17.47
CA LEU A 230 6.78 -7.12 -18.92
C LEU A 230 7.90 -6.45 -19.73
N GLY A 231 8.64 -5.51 -19.13
CA GLY A 231 9.80 -4.86 -19.74
C GLY A 231 11.08 -5.70 -19.75
N GLY A 232 11.02 -6.96 -19.32
CA GLY A 232 12.20 -7.85 -19.28
C GLY A 232 12.69 -8.32 -20.65
N TRP A 233 11.86 -8.22 -21.70
CA TRP A 233 12.12 -8.65 -23.07
C TRP A 233 11.30 -7.83 -24.08
N ASN A 234 11.67 -7.91 -25.37
CA ASN A 234 10.93 -7.31 -26.48
C ASN A 234 11.11 -8.12 -27.78
N SER A 235 10.67 -7.57 -28.91
CA SER A 235 10.82 -8.19 -30.24
C SER A 235 12.27 -8.32 -30.74
N GLU A 236 13.22 -7.60 -30.13
CA GLU A 236 14.65 -7.71 -30.44
C GLU A 236 15.33 -8.83 -29.65
N SER A 237 14.63 -9.41 -28.66
CA SER A 237 15.10 -10.58 -27.92
C SER A 237 14.89 -11.84 -28.77
N PRO A 238 15.92 -12.69 -28.99
CA PRO A 238 15.76 -13.90 -29.79
C PRO A 238 14.75 -14.86 -29.15
N GLU A 239 13.65 -15.17 -29.83
CA GLU A 239 12.59 -16.00 -29.25
C GLU A 239 13.00 -17.46 -29.02
N ASP A 240 13.96 -17.94 -29.80
CA ASP A 240 14.53 -19.27 -29.69
C ASP A 240 15.61 -19.38 -28.60
N ASP A 241 16.03 -18.27 -27.99
CA ASP A 241 16.97 -18.28 -26.86
C ASP A 241 16.28 -18.87 -25.60
N PRO A 242 16.78 -20.00 -25.06
CA PRO A 242 16.24 -20.61 -23.84
C PRO A 242 16.20 -19.63 -22.66
N LYS A 243 17.12 -18.66 -22.60
CA LYS A 243 17.17 -17.65 -21.54
C LYS A 243 16.00 -16.68 -21.63
N VAL A 244 15.61 -16.27 -22.83
CA VAL A 244 14.44 -15.40 -23.05
C VAL A 244 13.16 -16.13 -22.62
N GLN A 245 13.07 -17.43 -22.89
CA GLN A 245 11.94 -18.25 -22.44
C GLN A 245 11.89 -18.36 -20.91
N GLU A 246 13.04 -18.58 -20.25
CA GLU A 246 13.10 -18.61 -18.78
C GLU A 246 12.68 -17.26 -18.15
N ILE A 247 13.11 -16.14 -18.74
CA ILE A 247 12.69 -14.79 -18.30
C ILE A 247 11.17 -14.64 -18.43
N LYS A 248 10.58 -15.05 -19.57
CA LYS A 248 9.13 -15.01 -19.80
C LYS A 248 8.37 -15.87 -18.79
N GLU A 249 8.85 -17.07 -18.49
CA GLU A 249 8.23 -17.96 -17.50
C GLU A 249 8.27 -17.36 -16.08
N ARG A 250 9.42 -16.82 -15.67
CA ARG A 250 9.57 -16.14 -14.37
C ARG A 250 8.66 -14.92 -14.28
N ALA A 251 8.58 -14.13 -15.35
CA ALA A 251 7.68 -12.98 -15.40
C ALA A 251 6.22 -13.41 -15.31
N ALA A 252 5.79 -14.46 -16.02
CA ALA A 252 4.43 -14.99 -15.95
C ALA A 252 4.03 -15.38 -14.51
N GLN A 253 4.92 -16.08 -13.78
CA GLN A 253 4.70 -16.43 -12.37
C GLN A 253 4.55 -15.19 -11.48
N MET A 254 5.38 -14.16 -11.69
CA MET A 254 5.27 -12.92 -10.92
C MET A 254 4.01 -12.14 -11.25
N LEU A 255 3.60 -12.12 -12.52
CA LEU A 255 2.37 -11.45 -12.98
C LEU A 255 1.12 -12.13 -12.41
N GLU A 256 1.10 -13.46 -12.35
CA GLU A 256 0.02 -14.21 -11.69
C GLU A 256 -0.08 -13.83 -10.21
N GLY A 257 1.05 -13.77 -9.50
CA GLY A 257 1.06 -13.37 -8.10
C GLY A 257 0.68 -11.90 -7.87
N LEU A 258 1.02 -10.99 -8.78
CA LEU A 258 0.54 -9.59 -8.75
C LEU A 258 -0.97 -9.52 -8.95
N GLU A 259 -1.52 -10.33 -9.85
CA GLU A 259 -2.96 -10.38 -10.12
C GLU A 259 -3.73 -10.94 -8.91
N GLU A 260 -3.22 -11.99 -8.27
CA GLU A 260 -3.80 -12.49 -7.02
C GLU A 260 -3.71 -11.47 -5.88
N LEU A 261 -2.59 -10.75 -5.76
CA LEU A 261 -2.46 -9.66 -4.79
C LEU A 261 -3.45 -8.53 -5.06
N HIS A 262 -3.71 -8.21 -6.33
CA HIS A 262 -4.71 -7.24 -6.74
C HIS A 262 -6.12 -7.68 -6.35
N LYS A 263 -6.50 -8.94 -6.58
CA LYS A 263 -7.79 -9.50 -6.13
C LYS A 263 -7.96 -9.47 -4.62
N ALA A 264 -6.88 -9.76 -3.87
CA ALA A 264 -6.90 -9.76 -2.41
C ALA A 264 -6.90 -8.35 -1.79
N LEU A 265 -6.61 -7.30 -2.57
CA LEU A 265 -6.33 -5.95 -2.09
C LEU A 265 -7.44 -5.36 -1.19
N PRO A 266 -8.74 -5.41 -1.55
CA PRO A 266 -9.79 -4.83 -0.71
C PRO A 266 -9.85 -5.51 0.67
N THR A 267 -9.81 -6.85 0.67
CA THR A 267 -9.83 -7.67 1.89
C THR A 267 -8.57 -7.46 2.73
N LEU A 268 -7.41 -7.26 2.08
CA LEU A 268 -6.14 -6.98 2.74
C LEU A 268 -6.15 -5.64 3.47
N ILE A 269 -6.61 -4.59 2.80
CA ILE A 269 -6.76 -3.25 3.40
C ILE A 269 -7.75 -3.33 4.58
N GLU A 270 -8.87 -4.02 4.42
CA GLU A 270 -9.85 -4.20 5.49
C GLU A 270 -9.26 -4.92 6.72
N ALA A 271 -8.53 -6.02 6.50
CA ALA A 271 -7.89 -6.78 7.57
C ALA A 271 -6.83 -5.95 8.30
N ILE A 272 -5.98 -5.22 7.57
CA ILE A 272 -4.96 -4.33 8.15
C ILE A 272 -5.62 -3.22 8.98
N ASN A 273 -6.66 -2.57 8.47
CA ASN A 273 -7.37 -1.52 9.19
C ASN A 273 -8.02 -2.05 10.48
N LYS A 274 -8.70 -3.20 10.42
CA LYS A 274 -9.26 -3.85 11.61
C LYS A 274 -8.18 -4.21 12.64
N ARG A 275 -7.01 -4.65 12.19
CA ARG A 275 -5.86 -4.95 13.06
C ARG A 275 -5.31 -3.68 13.73
N ARG A 276 -5.13 -2.59 12.97
CA ARG A 276 -4.64 -1.31 13.49
C ARG A 276 -5.61 -0.70 14.51
N LEU A 277 -6.92 -0.75 14.25
CA LEU A 277 -7.95 -0.30 15.19
C LEU A 277 -7.95 -1.12 16.49
N GLY A 278 -7.92 -2.45 16.38
CA GLY A 278 -7.85 -3.32 17.57
C GLY A 278 -6.57 -3.16 18.38
N LYS A 279 -5.46 -2.75 17.74
CA LYS A 279 -4.21 -2.41 18.45
C LYS A 279 -4.37 -1.12 19.26
N LYS A 280 -4.91 -0.05 18.67
CA LYS A 280 -5.17 1.23 19.36
C LYS A 280 -6.09 1.05 20.57
N GLU A 281 -7.19 0.32 20.43
CA GLU A 281 -8.13 0.07 21.55
C GLU A 281 -7.49 -0.71 22.71
N ASN A 282 -6.60 -1.68 22.41
CA ASN A 282 -5.88 -2.44 23.44
C ASN A 282 -4.73 -1.62 24.05
N ASP A 283 -4.11 -0.73 23.28
CA ASP A 283 -3.09 0.20 23.78
C ASP A 283 -3.66 1.17 24.82
N GLU A 284 -4.91 1.60 24.65
CA GLU A 284 -5.60 2.49 25.58
C GLU A 284 -6.18 1.80 26.82
N LYS A 285 -6.53 0.50 26.74
CA LYS A 285 -7.36 -0.17 27.77
C LYS A 285 -6.66 -1.26 28.59
N VAL A 286 -5.51 -1.79 28.16
CA VAL A 286 -4.92 -2.99 28.78
C VAL A 286 -3.43 -2.79 29.08
N PRO A 287 -2.98 -2.95 30.35
CA PRO A 287 -1.57 -2.92 30.71
C PRO A 287 -0.74 -3.90 29.87
N LYS A 288 0.47 -3.48 29.43
CA LYS A 288 1.35 -4.27 28.55
C LYS A 288 1.55 -5.73 29.00
N ALA A 289 1.53 -5.99 30.31
CA ALA A 289 1.74 -7.32 30.91
C ALA A 289 0.59 -8.32 30.68
N GLU A 290 -0.63 -7.85 30.37
CA GLU A 290 -1.82 -8.70 30.22
C GLU A 290 -2.22 -8.97 28.76
N ARG A 291 -1.42 -8.51 27.80
CA ARG A 291 -1.69 -8.67 26.36
C ARG A 291 -1.40 -10.11 25.91
N LYS A 292 -2.25 -11.07 26.28
CA LYS A 292 -2.22 -12.43 25.74
C LYS A 292 -3.01 -12.54 24.43
N GLY A 293 -2.29 -12.63 23.32
CA GLY A 293 -2.51 -13.68 22.32
C GLY A 293 -3.68 -13.59 21.34
N ASP A 294 -4.39 -12.47 21.17
CA ASP A 294 -5.33 -12.35 20.03
C ASP A 294 -4.85 -11.35 18.98
N THR A 295 -4.02 -11.87 18.09
CA THR A 295 -3.34 -11.13 17.03
C THR A 295 -4.27 -10.89 15.83
N GLY A 296 -5.28 -10.05 16.02
CA GLY A 296 -5.90 -9.26 14.95
C GLY A 296 -6.66 -10.02 13.85
N ALA A 297 -7.28 -9.22 12.98
CA ALA A 297 -7.88 -9.69 11.75
C ALA A 297 -6.80 -10.31 10.83
N GLY A 298 -7.19 -11.35 10.10
CA GLY A 298 -6.39 -12.04 9.08
C GLY A 298 -7.20 -12.25 7.81
N ILE A 299 -6.63 -12.94 6.82
CA ILE A 299 -7.29 -13.21 5.53
C ILE A 299 -7.45 -14.70 5.34
N LYS A 300 -8.53 -15.10 4.66
CA LYS A 300 -8.76 -16.46 4.19
C LYS A 300 -9.22 -16.43 2.73
N TYR A 301 -8.55 -17.22 1.90
CA TYR A 301 -8.95 -17.55 0.54
C TYR A 301 -9.84 -18.80 0.53
N ASP A 302 -10.99 -18.71 -0.13
CA ASP A 302 -11.87 -19.84 -0.37
C ASP A 302 -11.69 -20.37 -1.80
N LYS A 303 -11.09 -21.56 -1.94
CA LYS A 303 -10.84 -22.19 -3.24
C LYS A 303 -12.12 -22.54 -4.01
N SER A 304 -13.26 -22.70 -3.32
CA SER A 304 -14.53 -23.08 -3.94
C SER A 304 -15.23 -21.91 -4.60
N THR A 305 -15.02 -20.69 -4.08
CA THR A 305 -15.62 -19.46 -4.62
C THR A 305 -14.61 -18.57 -5.33
N GLY A 306 -13.30 -18.75 -5.10
CA GLY A 306 -12.26 -17.87 -5.61
C GLY A 306 -12.20 -16.52 -4.87
N GLU A 307 -12.75 -16.43 -3.66
CA GLU A 307 -12.90 -15.16 -2.94
C GLU A 307 -12.02 -15.06 -1.68
N TYR A 308 -11.61 -13.82 -1.36
CA TYR A 308 -10.87 -13.48 -0.14
C TYR A 308 -11.80 -12.88 0.90
N SER A 309 -11.73 -13.36 2.15
CA SER A 309 -12.52 -12.87 3.28
C SER A 309 -11.66 -12.52 4.49
N VAL A 310 -12.11 -11.54 5.29
CA VAL A 310 -11.46 -11.20 6.57
C VAL A 310 -11.91 -12.16 7.67
N VAL A 311 -10.95 -12.77 8.35
CA VAL A 311 -11.19 -13.70 9.48
C VAL A 311 -10.58 -13.17 10.78
N GLY A 312 -11.00 -13.68 11.94
CA GLY A 312 -10.32 -13.43 13.21
C GLY A 312 -10.42 -12.01 13.78
N SER A 313 -11.19 -11.10 13.17
CA SER A 313 -11.44 -9.80 13.78
C SER A 313 -12.42 -9.95 14.96
N ARG A 314 -11.95 -9.77 16.20
CA ARG A 314 -12.84 -9.54 17.37
C ARG A 314 -13.70 -8.26 17.21
N LEU A 315 -13.43 -7.45 16.17
CA LEU A 315 -14.31 -6.39 15.68
C LEU A 315 -15.58 -6.90 14.98
N SER A 316 -15.79 -8.23 14.87
CA SER A 316 -17.15 -8.73 14.84
C SER A 316 -17.78 -8.34 16.17
N LYS A 317 -18.44 -7.18 16.13
CA LYS A 317 -19.66 -6.94 16.88
C LYS A 317 -20.27 -8.33 17.08
N LYS A 318 -20.48 -8.69 18.34
CA LYS A 318 -21.77 -9.24 18.71
C LYS A 318 -22.83 -8.30 18.10
N LYS A 319 -23.12 -8.40 16.79
CA LYS A 319 -24.47 -8.62 16.34
C LYS A 319 -24.81 -10.01 16.89
N LYS A 320 -24.96 -10.08 18.23
CA LYS A 320 -26.22 -10.63 18.70
C LYS A 320 -27.19 -9.72 17.98
N MET A 321 -27.76 -10.20 16.87
CA MET A 321 -29.07 -9.70 16.51
C MET A 321 -29.83 -9.85 17.83
N ALA A 322 -30.05 -8.73 18.52
CA ALA A 322 -31.15 -8.68 19.45
C ALA A 322 -32.29 -9.15 18.57
N THR A 323 -32.77 -10.37 18.80
CA THR A 323 -34.01 -10.80 18.16
C THR A 323 -35.03 -9.82 18.72
N VAL A 324 -35.24 -8.74 17.98
CA VAL A 324 -36.26 -7.75 18.27
C VAL A 324 -37.53 -8.49 17.94
N LEU A 325 -38.24 -8.89 18.98
CA LEU A 325 -39.59 -9.41 18.82
C LEU A 325 -40.43 -8.29 18.21
N SER A 326 -41.28 -8.61 17.23
CA SER A 326 -42.29 -7.67 16.78
C SER A 326 -43.22 -7.30 17.97
N PRO A 327 -43.98 -6.20 17.89
CA PRO A 327 -44.98 -5.88 18.91
C PRO A 327 -45.93 -7.05 19.19
N ALA A 328 -46.41 -7.73 18.13
CA ALA A 328 -47.28 -8.91 18.26
C ALA A 328 -46.58 -10.08 18.97
N GLN A 329 -45.32 -10.36 18.66
CA GLN A 329 -44.54 -11.40 19.33
C GLN A 329 -44.24 -11.03 20.80
N THR A 330 -44.07 -9.74 21.09
CA THR A 330 -43.86 -9.24 22.44
C THR A 330 -45.12 -9.41 23.29
N ASP A 331 -46.28 -9.03 22.76
CA ASP A 331 -47.56 -9.16 23.44
C ASP A 331 -47.94 -10.64 23.64
N LEU A 332 -47.66 -11.50 22.64
CA LEU A 332 -47.83 -12.95 22.78
C LEU A 332 -47.04 -13.52 23.96
N VAL A 333 -45.78 -13.10 24.10
CA VAL A 333 -44.91 -13.57 25.19
C VAL A 333 -45.40 -13.05 26.55
N ILE A 334 -45.89 -11.81 26.61
CA ILE A 334 -46.46 -11.21 27.82
C ILE A 334 -47.76 -11.93 28.23
N GLN A 335 -48.58 -12.35 27.28
CA GLN A 335 -49.80 -13.12 27.54
C GLN A 335 -49.53 -14.55 28.04
N ASN A 336 -48.29 -15.06 27.90
CA ASN A 336 -47.92 -16.44 28.23
C ASN A 336 -46.84 -16.53 29.33
N LEU A 337 -46.65 -15.49 30.15
CA LEU A 337 -45.61 -15.48 31.18
C LEU A 337 -45.72 -16.61 32.21
N ASP A 338 -46.95 -16.99 32.57
CA ASP A 338 -47.21 -18.12 33.48
C ASP A 338 -46.74 -19.44 32.86
N SER A 339 -47.08 -19.68 31.58
CA SER A 339 -46.65 -20.85 30.80
C SER A 339 -45.13 -20.91 30.61
N LEU A 340 -44.46 -19.75 30.63
CA LEU A 340 -43.00 -19.64 30.56
C LEU A 340 -42.31 -19.83 31.92
N GLY A 341 -43.08 -20.03 33.01
CA GLY A 341 -42.58 -20.23 34.37
C GLY A 341 -41.97 -18.97 34.98
N VAL A 342 -42.44 -17.78 34.57
CA VAL A 342 -42.00 -16.50 35.14
C VAL A 342 -42.78 -16.24 36.44
N PRO A 343 -42.12 -16.18 37.62
CA PRO A 343 -42.79 -15.95 38.89
C PRO A 343 -43.54 -14.61 38.91
N PRO A 344 -44.71 -14.50 39.59
CA PRO A 344 -45.50 -13.27 39.63
C PRO A 344 -44.70 -12.01 40.00
N GLN A 345 -43.82 -12.12 41.01
CA GLN A 345 -42.90 -11.04 41.42
C GLN A 345 -41.89 -10.58 40.36
N GLN A 346 -41.68 -11.35 39.27
CA GLN A 346 -40.76 -11.02 38.18
C GLN A 346 -41.47 -10.62 36.89
N GLN A 347 -42.79 -10.79 36.79
CA GLN A 347 -43.55 -10.55 35.54
C GLN A 347 -43.47 -9.09 35.08
N GLY A 348 -43.64 -8.11 35.98
CA GLY A 348 -43.53 -6.69 35.62
C GLY A 348 -42.14 -6.28 35.15
N VAL A 349 -41.09 -6.88 35.73
CA VAL A 349 -39.69 -6.66 35.30
C VAL A 349 -39.44 -7.31 33.94
N PHE A 350 -40.03 -8.48 33.71
CA PHE A 350 -39.94 -9.23 32.47
C PHE A 350 -40.62 -8.51 31.30
N GLU A 351 -41.84 -8.03 31.52
CA GLU A 351 -42.60 -7.24 30.54
C GLU A 351 -41.84 -5.96 30.17
N LYS A 352 -41.41 -5.18 31.17
CA LYS A 352 -40.65 -3.96 30.93
C LYS A 352 -39.38 -4.23 30.13
N ALA A 353 -38.62 -5.27 30.52
CA ALA A 353 -37.41 -5.67 29.83
C ALA A 353 -37.66 -6.09 28.37
N LEU A 354 -38.76 -6.79 28.09
CA LEU A 354 -39.15 -7.16 26.73
C LEU A 354 -39.58 -5.95 25.90
N ARG A 355 -40.41 -5.06 26.44
CA ARG A 355 -40.87 -3.87 25.72
C ARG A 355 -39.75 -2.89 25.42
N GLU A 356 -38.80 -2.71 26.34
CA GLU A 356 -37.69 -1.75 26.18
C GLU A 356 -36.50 -2.31 25.39
N GLY A 357 -36.32 -3.63 25.33
CA GLY A 357 -35.10 -4.21 24.76
C GLY A 357 -35.22 -5.61 24.17
N GLY A 358 -36.42 -6.16 24.02
CA GLY A 358 -36.66 -7.52 23.53
C GLY A 358 -35.89 -8.56 24.33
N LEU A 359 -35.39 -9.60 23.64
CA LEU A 359 -34.57 -10.64 24.29
C LEU A 359 -33.28 -10.10 24.92
N ALA A 360 -32.76 -8.97 24.43
CA ALA A 360 -31.59 -8.32 25.01
C ALA A 360 -31.91 -7.62 26.34
N GLY A 361 -33.11 -7.05 26.47
CA GLY A 361 -33.61 -6.50 27.73
C GLY A 361 -33.73 -7.57 28.81
N LEU A 362 -34.22 -8.77 28.47
CA LEU A 362 -34.23 -9.92 29.40
C LEU A 362 -32.83 -10.30 29.88
N GLY A 363 -31.83 -10.25 28.99
CA GLY A 363 -30.43 -10.45 29.37
C GLY A 363 -29.93 -9.40 30.37
N LYS A 364 -30.26 -8.12 30.16
CA LYS A 364 -29.88 -7.01 31.05
C LYS A 364 -30.57 -7.08 32.41
N ALA A 365 -31.82 -7.51 32.44
CA ALA A 365 -32.60 -7.67 33.67
C ALA A 365 -32.27 -8.95 34.47
N ARG A 366 -31.20 -9.68 34.11
CA ARG A 366 -30.82 -10.99 34.69
C ARG A 366 -31.91 -12.08 34.54
N LEU A 367 -32.76 -11.95 33.53
CA LEU A 367 -33.83 -12.89 33.16
C LEU A 367 -33.42 -13.78 31.97
N GLY A 368 -32.12 -13.87 31.67
CA GLY A 368 -31.59 -14.60 30.51
C GLY A 368 -31.96 -16.08 30.44
N LYS A 369 -32.28 -16.70 31.58
CA LYS A 369 -32.71 -18.11 31.67
C LYS A 369 -34.02 -18.40 30.90
N TYR A 370 -34.87 -17.39 30.69
CA TYR A 370 -36.15 -17.53 30.00
C TYR A 370 -36.07 -17.36 28.49
N ILE A 371 -34.93 -16.89 27.96
CA ILE A 371 -34.76 -16.60 26.53
C ILE A 371 -35.03 -17.84 25.66
N GLY A 372 -34.64 -19.03 26.11
CA GLY A 372 -34.90 -20.28 25.38
C GLY A 372 -36.38 -20.63 25.30
N ALA A 373 -37.14 -20.38 26.36
CA ALA A 373 -38.59 -20.63 26.40
C ALA A 373 -39.34 -19.62 25.51
N VAL A 374 -38.95 -18.34 25.56
CA VAL A 374 -39.51 -17.29 24.69
C VAL A 374 -39.28 -17.59 23.21
N LYS A 375 -38.08 -18.05 22.83
CA LYS A 375 -37.79 -18.41 21.44
C LYS A 375 -38.64 -19.57 20.93
N ARG A 376 -38.87 -20.60 21.76
CA ARG A 376 -39.73 -21.74 21.40
C ARG A 376 -41.18 -21.30 21.18
N LEU A 377 -41.72 -20.52 22.12
CA LEU A 377 -43.08 -19.99 22.02
C LEU A 377 -43.30 -19.17 20.73
N VAL A 378 -42.32 -18.36 20.35
CA VAL A 378 -42.40 -17.52 19.13
C VAL A 378 -42.21 -18.33 17.85
N SER A 379 -41.52 -19.47 17.88
CA SER A 379 -41.32 -20.33 16.71
C SER A 379 -42.45 -21.34 16.46
N GLU A 380 -43.32 -21.55 17.45
CA GLU A 380 -44.47 -22.45 17.38
C GLU A 380 -45.74 -21.76 16.83
N GLN A 381 -45.63 -20.48 16.45
CA GLN A 381 -46.64 -19.72 15.68
C GLN A 381 -46.13 -19.45 14.27
#